data_AF-A0A812SBS3-F1
#
_entry.id   AF-A0A812SBS3-F1
#
_cell.length_a   1.000
_cell.length_b   1.000
_cell.length_c   1.000
_cell.angle_alpha   90.00
_cell.angle_beta   90.00
_cell.angle_gamma   90.00
#
_symmetry.space_group_name_H-M   'P 1'
#
loop_
_entity.id
_entity.type
_entity.pdbx_description
1 polymer ?
#
loop_
_entity_poly.entity_id
_entity_poly.type
_entity_poly.pdbx_seq_one_letter_code
_entity_poly.pdbx_strand_id
1 'polypeptide(L)'
;MPVSALQRAKRVLVSVLLSLAAAYGLDLKLAREASDDEVTKAFRRVTRRVHPDKGGAAADAQRLNAARDAWLTATTNSKGRGRPAQASQAPAAAAAALAPACDGFRVRSVAVLLTYQSWLLTDSAATWQRFLQFVEGQVATWNVQHWSATMEQNASGTCHLHLMLQFRSAVDCGTSRFSFEGTRPNASPHDYLGEGWCRKKLQQSINRGMFYVWAEKLGTVRLAAGGLCVAGNYEPCWTKAAMTYQVLGKWPETLWKQRKLSTERYEDYLYLTRDGVLARKRNLDAVREHEEAAAEHAVIEANTARLRSNPELYQPFPLVPEAQACLGTFKEDRLRYPLLVVLGASQTGKTEWVKSLFRKPLELKVGSLQVFPEAMRSFDRRVHDGIILDDVRDIAFLSEQQDKMQGKYDARVEFATTPGGTCAYSKYLFAVPIAVTINKSTRNLDFLDTHDWLKHPSNRVLLNFPDILGQL
;
A
#
# COMPACT_ATOMS: atom_id res chain seq x y z
N MET A 1 -30.38 24.22 29.86
CA MET A 1 -29.00 24.31 29.33
C MET A 1 -28.86 23.39 28.12
N PRO A 2 -28.53 23.90 26.92
CA PRO A 2 -28.33 23.05 25.74
C PRO A 2 -27.09 22.17 25.93
N VAL A 3 -27.26 20.85 25.80
CA VAL A 3 -26.18 19.85 25.90
C VAL A 3 -25.25 19.99 24.69
N SER A 4 -23.93 20.04 24.90
CA SER A 4 -22.98 20.22 23.80
C SER A 4 -23.01 19.03 22.82
N ALA A 5 -22.61 19.25 21.57
CA ALA A 5 -22.55 18.17 20.57
C ALA A 5 -21.66 17.01 21.04
N LEU A 6 -20.56 17.32 21.74
CA LEU A 6 -19.67 16.33 22.36
C LEU A 6 -20.39 15.51 23.44
N GLN A 7 -21.10 16.18 24.35
CA GLN A 7 -21.85 15.50 25.40
C GLN A 7 -22.99 14.64 24.84
N ARG A 8 -23.66 15.08 23.75
CA ARG A 8 -24.66 14.27 23.05
C ARG A 8 -24.05 13.00 22.45
N ALA A 9 -22.95 13.14 21.70
CA ALA A 9 -22.26 12.00 21.10
C ALA A 9 -21.76 10.99 22.16
N LYS A 10 -21.19 11.50 23.26
CA LYS A 10 -20.76 10.67 24.39
C LYS A 10 -21.92 9.91 25.03
N ARG A 11 -23.07 10.57 25.25
CA ARG A 11 -24.27 9.94 25.81
C ARG A 11 -24.85 8.87 24.88
N VAL A 12 -24.81 9.08 23.57
CA VAL A 12 -25.21 8.05 22.58
C VAL A 12 -24.29 6.84 22.67
N LEU A 13 -22.97 7.04 22.73
CA LEU A 13 -22.01 5.95 22.88
C LEU A 13 -22.22 5.17 24.19
N VAL A 14 -22.41 5.85 25.33
CA VAL A 14 -22.71 5.22 26.61
C VAL A 14 -24.00 4.39 26.53
N SER A 15 -25.05 4.90 25.88
CA SER A 15 -26.30 4.16 25.70
C SER A 15 -26.12 2.89 24.86
N VAL A 16 -25.31 2.95 23.79
CA VAL A 16 -25.01 1.78 22.96
C VAL A 16 -24.18 0.76 23.75
N LEU A 17 -23.20 1.22 24.53
CA LEU A 17 -22.38 0.34 25.38
C LEU A 17 -23.22 -0.41 26.41
N LEU A 18 -24.15 0.27 27.08
CA LEU A 18 -25.05 -0.36 28.07
C LEU A 18 -26.03 -1.34 27.41
N SER A 19 -26.61 -0.96 26.26
CA SER A 19 -27.53 -1.82 25.51
C SER A 19 -26.85 -3.11 25.03
N LEU A 20 -25.65 -3.01 24.48
CA LEU A 20 -24.89 -4.18 24.03
C LEU A 20 -24.32 -4.97 25.21
N ALA A 21 -23.93 -4.33 26.31
CA ALA A 21 -23.53 -5.04 27.51
C ALA A 21 -24.67 -5.93 28.04
N ALA A 22 -25.91 -5.42 28.06
CA ALA A 22 -27.08 -6.22 28.43
C ALA A 22 -27.34 -7.38 27.45
N ALA A 23 -27.31 -7.12 26.14
CA ALA A 23 -27.57 -8.14 25.11
C ALA A 23 -26.54 -9.29 25.13
N TYR A 24 -25.29 -9.01 25.50
CA TYR A 24 -24.19 -9.97 25.53
C TYR A 24 -23.81 -10.44 26.95
N GLY A 25 -24.65 -10.19 27.95
CA GLY A 25 -24.46 -10.68 29.33
C GLY A 25 -23.21 -10.13 30.03
N LEU A 26 -22.80 -8.90 29.73
CA LEU A 26 -21.68 -8.22 30.36
C LEU A 26 -22.15 -7.32 31.51
N ASP A 27 -21.64 -7.55 32.72
CA ASP A 27 -21.82 -6.58 33.82
C ASP A 27 -20.96 -5.33 33.58
N LEU A 28 -21.62 -4.26 33.13
CA LEU A 28 -21.02 -2.97 32.82
C LEU A 28 -21.70 -1.85 33.60
N LYS A 29 -21.03 -1.38 34.66
CA LYS A 29 -21.45 -0.20 35.43
C LYS A 29 -20.81 1.05 34.82
N LEU A 30 -21.55 1.75 33.97
CA LEU A 30 -21.09 2.98 33.32
C LEU A 30 -22.13 4.09 33.50
N ALA A 31 -21.76 5.16 34.21
CA ALA A 31 -22.63 6.30 34.42
C ALA A 31 -22.72 7.20 33.17
N ARG A 32 -23.82 7.95 33.04
CA ARG A 32 -24.06 8.88 31.93
C ARG A 32 -22.96 9.96 31.80
N GLU A 33 -22.39 10.36 32.92
CA GLU A 33 -21.34 11.38 33.03
C GLU A 33 -19.96 10.77 33.32
N ALA A 34 -19.77 9.47 33.03
CA ALA A 34 -18.49 8.79 33.20
C ALA A 34 -17.36 9.51 32.45
N SER A 35 -16.14 9.45 32.95
CA SER A 35 -14.95 10.03 32.31
C SER A 35 -14.66 9.41 30.94
N ASP A 36 -13.93 10.12 30.08
CA ASP A 36 -13.57 9.60 28.74
C ASP A 36 -12.74 8.31 28.82
N ASP A 37 -11.92 8.17 29.87
CA ASP A 37 -11.14 6.97 30.16
C ASP A 37 -12.03 5.78 30.54
N GLU A 38 -13.08 6.00 31.33
CA GLU A 38 -14.05 4.96 31.69
C GLU A 38 -14.86 4.50 30.47
N VAL A 39 -15.31 5.44 29.63
CA VAL A 39 -16.00 5.13 28.37
C VAL A 39 -15.09 4.33 27.43
N THR A 40 -13.81 4.69 27.33
CA THR A 40 -12.83 3.97 26.51
C THR A 40 -12.56 2.55 27.02
N LYS A 41 -12.46 2.36 28.34
CA LYS A 41 -12.32 1.03 28.97
C LYS A 41 -13.56 0.17 28.73
N ALA A 42 -14.75 0.75 28.90
CA ALA A 42 -16.02 0.08 28.63
C ALA A 42 -16.13 -0.36 27.17
N PHE A 43 -15.78 0.50 26.22
CA PHE A 43 -15.74 0.18 24.80
C PHE A 43 -14.89 -1.05 24.51
N ARG A 44 -13.64 -1.09 24.98
CA ARG A 44 -12.75 -2.25 24.75
C ARG A 44 -13.32 -3.55 25.30
N ARG A 45 -14.05 -3.49 26.42
CA ARG A 45 -14.67 -4.67 27.04
C ARG A 45 -15.85 -5.18 26.21
N VAL A 46 -16.72 -4.28 25.73
CA VAL A 46 -17.88 -4.62 24.91
C VAL A 46 -17.46 -5.10 23.51
N THR A 47 -16.52 -4.43 22.85
CA THR A 47 -16.04 -4.82 21.50
C THR A 47 -15.54 -6.26 21.44
N ARG A 48 -14.88 -6.75 22.50
CA ARG A 48 -14.37 -8.14 22.54
C ARG A 48 -15.48 -9.20 22.51
N ARG A 49 -16.71 -8.87 22.89
CA ARG A 49 -17.86 -9.79 22.86
C ARG A 49 -18.75 -9.57 21.64
N VAL A 50 -18.85 -8.34 21.18
CA VAL A 50 -19.69 -7.96 20.04
C VAL A 50 -19.03 -8.28 18.68
N HIS A 51 -17.74 -8.63 18.66
CA HIS A 51 -17.03 -8.95 17.41
C HIS A 51 -17.60 -10.23 16.74
N PRO A 52 -17.80 -10.24 15.41
CA PRO A 52 -18.31 -11.41 14.67
C PRO A 52 -17.55 -12.71 14.94
N ASP A 53 -16.21 -12.65 14.95
CA ASP A 53 -15.34 -13.80 15.25
C ASP A 53 -15.49 -14.36 16.67
N LYS A 54 -16.26 -13.70 17.55
CA LYS A 54 -16.55 -14.13 18.92
C LYS A 54 -18.04 -14.41 19.14
N GLY A 55 -18.80 -14.58 18.06
CA GLY A 55 -20.24 -14.89 18.09
C GLY A 55 -21.15 -13.66 18.16
N GLY A 56 -20.61 -12.45 17.93
CA GLY A 56 -21.40 -11.22 17.87
C GLY A 56 -22.04 -10.96 16.51
N ALA A 57 -23.15 -10.22 16.49
CA ALA A 57 -23.78 -9.80 15.24
C ALA A 57 -23.00 -8.67 14.58
N ALA A 58 -22.78 -8.77 13.26
CA ALA A 58 -22.08 -7.73 12.50
C ALA A 58 -22.75 -6.35 12.61
N ALA A 59 -24.09 -6.31 12.67
CA ALA A 59 -24.86 -5.09 12.86
C ALA A 59 -24.56 -4.39 14.20
N ASP A 60 -24.37 -5.16 15.27
CA ASP A 60 -24.02 -4.62 16.59
C ASP A 60 -22.60 -4.05 16.61
N ALA A 61 -21.65 -4.74 15.96
CA ALA A 61 -20.28 -4.25 15.83
C ALA A 61 -20.22 -2.94 15.02
N GLN A 62 -20.98 -2.86 13.93
CA GLN A 62 -21.11 -1.64 13.13
C GLN A 62 -21.73 -0.49 13.94
N ARG A 63 -22.84 -0.74 14.64
CA ARG A 63 -23.52 0.24 15.50
C ARG A 63 -22.61 0.78 16.61
N LEU A 64 -21.83 -0.11 17.25
CA LEU A 64 -20.87 0.24 18.29
C LEU A 64 -19.73 1.11 17.76
N ASN A 65 -19.17 0.75 16.60
CA ASN A 65 -18.09 1.53 15.97
C ASN A 65 -18.59 2.89 15.48
N ALA A 66 -19.78 2.96 14.86
CA ALA A 66 -20.38 4.21 14.42
C ALA A 66 -20.59 5.20 15.58
N ALA A 67 -21.07 4.72 16.73
CA ALA A 67 -21.22 5.55 17.92
C ALA A 67 -19.87 6.03 18.49
N ARG A 68 -18.82 5.20 18.43
CA ARG A 68 -17.47 5.58 18.84
C ARG A 68 -16.91 6.67 17.92
N ASP A 69 -17.03 6.48 16.62
CA ASP A 69 -16.46 7.39 15.64
C ASP A 69 -17.15 8.76 15.72
N ALA A 70 -18.48 8.80 15.88
CA ALA A 70 -19.21 10.04 16.13
C ALA A 70 -18.72 10.80 17.37
N TRP A 71 -18.41 10.09 18.46
CA TRP A 71 -17.83 10.68 19.66
C TRP A 71 -16.40 11.19 19.45
N LEU A 72 -15.55 10.44 18.75
CA LEU A 72 -14.18 10.87 18.42
C LEU A 72 -14.18 12.12 17.52
N THR A 73 -15.03 12.17 16.50
CA THR A 73 -15.21 13.34 15.63
C THR A 73 -15.70 14.56 16.41
N ALA A 74 -16.61 14.39 17.37
CA ALA A 74 -17.03 15.49 18.24
C ALA A 74 -15.90 15.95 19.18
N THR A 75 -14.98 15.05 19.55
CA THR A 75 -13.83 15.34 20.42
C THR A 75 -12.72 16.11 19.68
N THR A 76 -12.54 15.85 18.38
CA THR A 76 -11.60 16.62 17.54
C THR A 76 -12.14 18.00 17.21
N ASN A 77 -13.43 18.11 16.86
CA ASN A 77 -14.07 19.39 16.52
C ASN A 77 -14.20 20.35 17.73
N SER A 78 -14.25 19.82 18.95
CA SER A 78 -14.29 20.65 20.17
C SER A 78 -12.94 21.23 20.58
N LYS A 79 -11.82 20.68 20.09
CA LYS A 79 -10.46 21.20 20.36
C LYS A 79 -10.08 22.40 19.45
N GLY A 80 -10.87 22.69 18.41
CA GLY A 80 -10.62 23.78 17.45
C GLY A 80 -11.41 25.08 17.67
N ARG A 81 -12.32 25.15 18.66
CA ARG A 81 -13.05 26.39 18.97
C ARG A 81 -12.43 27.08 20.18
N GLY A 82 -11.80 28.22 19.91
CA GLY A 82 -11.25 29.12 20.92
C GLY A 82 -12.26 29.39 22.03
N ARG A 83 -11.79 29.23 23.27
CA ARG A 83 -12.56 29.51 24.47
C ARG A 83 -12.62 31.04 24.66
N PRO A 84 -13.81 31.67 24.80
CA PRO A 84 -13.89 33.05 25.23
C PRO A 84 -13.48 33.17 26.70
N ALA A 85 -12.82 34.28 27.03
CA ALA A 85 -12.29 34.58 28.35
C ALA A 85 -13.38 34.62 29.42
N GLN A 86 -13.11 34.04 30.59
CA GLN A 86 -13.86 34.36 31.81
C GLN A 86 -12.93 34.41 33.01
N ALA A 87 -13.10 35.47 33.79
CA ALA A 87 -12.22 35.97 34.82
C ALA A 87 -12.33 35.24 36.18
N SER A 88 -11.20 35.29 36.89
CA SER A 88 -10.97 35.29 38.35
C SER A 88 -11.53 34.16 39.23
N GLN A 89 -10.63 33.40 39.86
CA GLN A 89 -10.33 33.53 41.30
C GLN A 89 -9.01 32.79 41.65
N ALA A 90 -8.17 33.46 42.45
CA ALA A 90 -6.89 32.96 42.95
C ALA A 90 -7.06 31.90 44.05
N PRO A 91 -6.01 31.10 44.32
CA PRO A 91 -5.24 31.37 45.54
C PRO A 91 -3.72 31.35 45.35
N ALA A 92 -3.05 31.89 46.36
CA ALA A 92 -1.69 32.39 46.40
C ALA A 92 -0.56 31.34 46.54
N ALA A 93 0.65 31.77 46.14
CA ALA A 93 2.02 31.31 46.46
C ALA A 93 2.41 29.88 46.00
N ALA A 94 3.54 29.65 45.32
CA ALA A 94 4.88 30.18 45.57
C ALA A 94 5.68 30.49 44.29
N ALA A 95 6.65 31.39 44.45
CA ALA A 95 7.43 32.06 43.43
C ALA A 95 8.36 31.13 42.62
N ALA A 96 8.32 31.27 41.30
CA ALA A 96 9.46 31.08 40.39
C ALA A 96 9.33 32.11 39.26
N ALA A 97 10.44 32.80 38.97
CA ALA A 97 10.54 34.04 38.20
C ALA A 97 9.73 34.09 36.89
N LEU A 98 9.04 35.23 36.70
CA LEU A 98 8.34 35.62 35.47
C LEU A 98 9.33 35.75 34.29
N ALA A 99 9.32 34.77 33.40
CA ALA A 99 9.84 34.94 32.04
C ALA A 99 8.87 35.83 31.23
N PRO A 100 9.36 36.73 30.36
CA PRO A 100 8.51 37.64 29.58
C PRO A 100 7.58 36.85 28.66
N ALA A 101 6.37 37.37 28.48
CA ALA A 101 5.38 36.84 27.53
C ALA A 101 5.98 36.81 26.13
N CYS A 102 6.29 35.62 25.61
CA CYS A 102 6.75 35.43 24.25
C CYS A 102 5.54 35.42 23.29
N ASP A 103 5.50 36.36 22.35
CA ASP A 103 4.72 36.22 21.11
C ASP A 103 5.28 35.04 20.29
N GLY A 104 4.73 33.85 20.50
CA GLY A 104 5.12 32.64 19.77
C GLY A 104 4.71 31.32 20.44
N PHE A 105 5.00 30.21 19.76
CA PHE A 105 4.79 28.86 20.29
C PHE A 105 5.69 28.63 21.51
N ARG A 106 5.11 28.09 22.60
CA ARG A 106 5.81 27.87 23.88
C ARG A 106 6.18 26.40 24.01
N VAL A 107 7.47 26.12 24.19
CA VAL A 107 8.02 24.79 24.42
C VAL A 107 8.04 24.53 25.92
N ARG A 108 7.25 23.54 26.37
CA ARG A 108 7.29 22.99 27.73
C ARG A 108 7.59 21.50 27.68
N SER A 109 8.85 21.14 27.50
CA SER A 109 9.23 19.78 27.12
C SER A 109 10.69 19.44 27.45
N VAL A 110 10.99 18.15 27.58
CA VAL A 110 12.37 17.62 27.67
C VAL A 110 13.02 17.43 26.30
N ALA A 111 12.25 17.51 25.22
CA ALA A 111 12.76 17.38 23.86
C ALA A 111 11.91 18.17 22.85
N VAL A 112 12.53 18.63 21.77
CA VAL A 112 11.86 19.38 20.70
C VAL A 112 12.50 19.05 19.36
N LEU A 113 11.67 18.94 18.32
CA LEU A 113 12.08 18.92 16.93
C LEU A 113 11.76 20.29 16.33
N LEU A 114 12.76 20.97 15.81
CA LEU A 114 12.68 22.31 15.23
C LEU A 114 12.93 22.20 13.73
N THR A 115 12.11 22.90 12.93
CA THR A 115 12.31 22.99 11.48
C THR A 115 12.46 24.45 11.08
N TYR A 116 13.52 24.76 10.34
CA TYR A 116 13.76 26.10 9.81
C TYR A 116 13.66 26.07 8.29
N GLN A 117 13.11 27.12 7.70
CA GLN A 117 12.85 27.20 6.26
C GLN A 117 13.68 28.32 5.61
N SER A 118 13.78 28.28 4.29
CA SER A 118 14.14 29.43 3.42
C SER A 118 15.64 29.68 3.19
N TRP A 119 16.45 28.65 2.92
CA TRP A 119 17.79 28.83 2.36
C TRP A 119 17.90 28.41 0.90
N LEU A 120 18.78 29.04 0.14
CA LEU A 120 19.08 28.65 -1.23
C LEU A 120 20.03 27.45 -1.25
N LEU A 121 19.81 26.52 -2.18
CA LEU A 121 20.64 25.33 -2.33
C LEU A 121 22.10 25.69 -2.68
N THR A 122 22.31 26.78 -3.43
CA THR A 122 23.65 27.27 -3.81
C THR A 122 24.52 27.61 -2.60
N ASP A 123 23.91 28.05 -1.50
CA ASP A 123 24.60 28.47 -0.28
C ASP A 123 24.54 27.41 0.83
N SER A 124 24.13 26.19 0.47
CA SER A 124 23.87 25.10 1.42
C SER A 124 25.08 24.76 2.28
N ALA A 125 26.28 24.66 1.70
CA ALA A 125 27.50 24.34 2.44
C ALA A 125 27.85 25.41 3.49
N ALA A 126 27.83 26.69 3.10
CA ALA A 126 28.15 27.80 4.00
C ALA A 126 27.08 27.94 5.09
N THR A 127 25.80 27.83 4.71
CA THR A 127 24.67 27.85 5.64
C THR A 127 24.75 26.70 6.65
N TRP A 128 25.05 25.49 6.18
CA TRP A 128 25.20 24.32 7.04
C TRP A 128 26.30 24.51 8.07
N GLN A 129 27.47 25.01 7.65
CA GLN A 129 28.58 25.29 8.57
C GLN A 129 28.21 26.33 9.63
N ARG A 130 27.57 27.44 9.24
CA ARG A 130 27.11 28.46 10.20
C ARG A 130 26.04 27.91 11.14
N PHE A 131 25.16 27.05 10.65
CA PHE A 131 24.14 26.41 11.48
C PHE A 131 24.76 25.48 12.53
N LEU A 132 25.75 24.67 12.15
CA LEU A 132 26.47 23.82 13.10
C LEU A 132 27.18 24.65 14.18
N GLN A 133 27.90 25.70 13.79
CA GLN A 133 28.54 26.62 14.74
C GLN A 133 27.52 27.25 15.71
N PHE A 134 26.36 27.65 15.19
CA PHE A 134 25.26 28.15 16.02
C PHE A 134 24.76 27.11 17.01
N VAL A 135 24.49 25.88 16.58
CA VAL A 135 24.01 24.80 17.46
C VAL A 135 25.07 24.50 18.53
N GLU A 136 26.32 24.27 18.14
CA GLU A 136 27.43 23.95 19.04
C GLU A 136 27.66 25.05 20.07
N GLY A 137 27.63 26.32 19.66
CA GLY A 137 27.76 27.47 20.55
C GLY A 137 26.60 27.62 21.55
N GLN A 138 25.44 27.02 21.27
CA GLN A 138 24.24 27.13 22.09
C GLN A 138 23.95 25.90 22.96
N VAL A 139 24.56 24.74 22.69
CA VAL A 139 24.30 23.47 23.41
C VAL A 139 24.39 23.64 24.93
N ALA A 140 25.42 24.33 25.43
CA ALA A 140 25.60 24.58 26.86
C ALA A 140 24.52 25.54 27.40
N THR A 141 24.29 26.67 26.72
CA THR A 141 23.30 27.70 27.07
C THR A 141 21.86 27.18 27.07
N TRP A 142 21.55 26.22 26.20
CA TRP A 142 20.24 25.56 26.14
C TRP A 142 20.12 24.36 27.09
N ASN A 143 21.19 24.00 27.81
CA ASN A 143 21.23 22.83 28.68
C ASN A 143 20.87 21.53 27.93
N VAL A 144 21.39 21.38 26.71
CA VAL A 144 21.15 20.24 25.83
C VAL A 144 22.05 19.06 26.22
N GLN A 145 21.45 17.87 26.29
CA GLN A 145 22.14 16.60 26.49
C GLN A 145 22.46 15.94 25.15
N HIS A 146 21.46 15.81 24.28
CA HIS A 146 21.58 15.16 22.99
C HIS A 146 21.01 16.05 21.89
N TRP A 147 21.65 16.06 20.73
CA TRP A 147 21.16 16.74 19.55
C TRP A 147 21.51 15.99 18.26
N SER A 148 20.68 16.20 17.25
CA SER A 148 20.94 15.82 15.87
C SER A 148 20.36 16.88 14.95
N ALA A 149 21.05 17.18 13.86
CA ALA A 149 20.64 18.13 12.84
C ALA A 149 20.76 17.52 11.44
N THR A 150 19.90 17.97 10.51
CA THR A 150 20.07 17.69 9.08
C THR A 150 19.63 18.87 8.22
N MET A 151 20.23 18.97 7.04
CA MET A 151 19.75 19.83 5.96
C MET A 151 19.12 18.99 4.85
N GLU A 152 17.92 19.39 4.42
CA GLU A 152 17.15 18.75 3.36
C GLU A 152 16.76 19.76 2.30
N GLN A 153 16.66 19.29 1.06
CA GLN A 153 16.20 20.03 -0.09
C GLN A 153 14.68 19.86 -0.26
N ASN A 154 14.00 20.98 -0.47
CA ASN A 154 12.61 21.06 -0.87
C ASN A 154 12.46 20.83 -2.38
N ALA A 155 11.28 20.38 -2.80
CA ALA A 155 10.92 20.29 -4.22
C ALA A 155 11.01 21.64 -4.97
N SER A 156 10.94 22.76 -4.25
CA SER A 156 11.07 24.12 -4.79
C SER A 156 12.52 24.58 -5.05
N GLY A 157 13.52 23.74 -4.78
CA GLY A 157 14.94 24.09 -4.94
C GLY A 157 15.54 24.90 -3.78
N THR A 158 14.78 25.10 -2.71
CA THR A 158 15.27 25.67 -1.44
C THR A 158 15.67 24.56 -0.47
N CYS A 159 16.36 24.90 0.62
CA CYS A 159 16.69 23.99 1.71
C CYS A 159 15.98 24.38 3.01
N HIS A 160 15.76 23.37 3.85
CA HIS A 160 15.31 23.50 5.22
C HIS A 160 16.21 22.71 6.16
N LEU A 161 16.26 23.14 7.40
CA LEU A 161 17.06 22.54 8.46
C LEU A 161 16.12 21.89 9.47
N HIS A 162 16.43 20.68 9.91
CA HIS A 162 15.83 20.10 11.10
C HIS A 162 16.85 20.01 12.22
N LEU A 163 16.40 20.25 13.44
CA LEU A 163 17.19 20.13 14.67
C LEU A 163 16.36 19.44 15.73
N MET A 164 16.75 18.24 16.12
CA MET A 164 16.20 17.52 17.27
C MET A 164 17.07 17.79 18.48
N LEU A 165 16.47 18.26 19.58
CA LEU A 165 17.12 18.52 20.86
C LEU A 165 16.49 17.68 21.96
N GLN A 166 17.32 17.13 22.84
CA GLN A 166 16.94 16.59 24.14
C GLN A 166 17.69 17.36 25.23
N PHE A 167 16.95 17.94 26.15
CA PHE A 167 17.47 18.73 27.27
C PHE A 167 17.74 17.84 28.49
N ARG A 168 18.63 18.28 29.39
CA ARG A 168 18.88 17.57 30.67
C ARG A 168 17.67 17.61 31.60
N SER A 169 16.83 18.62 31.47
CA SER A 169 15.57 18.78 32.19
C SER A 169 14.54 19.49 31.31
N ALA A 170 13.25 19.42 31.67
CA ALA A 170 12.21 20.09 30.90
C ALA A 170 12.47 21.60 30.87
N VAL A 171 12.47 22.18 29.67
CA VAL A 171 12.57 23.62 29.49
C VAL A 171 11.17 24.23 29.37
N ASP A 172 11.03 25.49 29.77
CA ASP A 172 9.85 26.31 29.54
C ASP A 172 10.29 27.64 28.89
N CYS A 173 10.16 27.73 27.56
CA CYS A 173 10.62 28.89 26.79
C CYS A 173 9.85 29.07 25.48
N GLY A 174 9.92 30.26 24.87
CA GLY A 174 9.39 30.49 23.52
C GLY A 174 10.32 29.94 22.43
N THR A 175 9.79 29.59 21.26
CA THR A 175 10.59 29.13 20.11
C THR A 175 11.60 30.15 19.62
N SER A 176 11.41 31.44 19.91
CA SER A 176 12.35 32.52 19.62
C SER A 176 13.74 32.30 20.24
N ARG A 177 13.83 31.55 21.35
CA ARG A 177 15.10 31.14 21.98
C ARG A 177 16.01 30.35 21.04
N PHE A 178 15.44 29.71 20.03
CA PHE A 178 16.16 28.85 19.09
C PHE A 178 16.30 29.50 17.70
N SER A 179 16.14 30.82 17.57
CA SER A 179 16.21 31.51 16.28
C SER A 179 17.62 31.46 15.69
N PHE A 180 17.71 31.18 14.40
CA PHE A 180 18.96 31.14 13.65
C PHE A 180 18.90 32.15 12.50
N GLU A 181 19.87 33.07 12.43
CA GLU A 181 19.94 34.12 11.39
C GLU A 181 18.63 34.92 11.23
N GLY A 182 17.96 35.24 12.34
CA GLY A 182 16.68 35.95 12.33
C GLY A 182 15.47 35.08 11.98
N THR A 183 15.67 33.84 11.54
CA THR A 183 14.61 32.88 11.24
C THR A 183 14.21 32.13 12.50
N ARG A 184 12.92 32.24 12.85
CA ARG A 184 12.32 31.45 13.94
C ARG A 184 11.99 30.04 13.44
N PRO A 185 12.30 28.98 14.21
CA PRO A 185 11.89 27.65 13.81
C PRO A 185 10.37 27.48 13.89
N ASN A 186 9.84 26.73 12.95
CA ASN A 186 8.52 26.13 13.07
C ASN A 186 8.60 25.00 14.11
N ALA A 187 7.75 25.11 15.14
CA ALA A 187 7.50 24.04 16.09
C ALA A 187 5.98 23.85 16.19
N SER A 188 5.55 22.59 16.15
CA SER A 188 4.14 22.22 16.31
C SER A 188 4.03 21.01 17.24
N PRO A 189 2.89 20.83 17.93
CA PRO A 189 2.63 19.65 18.74
C PRO A 189 2.30 18.48 17.80
N HIS A 190 3.27 18.04 17.01
CA HIS A 190 3.12 16.93 16.09
C HIS A 190 3.88 15.73 16.64
N ASP A 191 3.21 14.58 16.71
CA ASP A 191 3.94 13.33 16.67
C ASP A 191 4.22 12.99 15.21
N TYR A 192 5.49 13.02 14.83
CA TYR A 192 5.98 12.77 13.49
C TYR A 192 5.52 11.41 12.89
N LEU A 193 5.24 10.40 13.73
CA LEU A 193 4.64 9.11 13.28
C LEU A 193 3.20 8.86 13.77
N GLY A 194 2.54 9.84 14.40
CA GLY A 194 1.15 9.71 14.85
C GLY A 194 0.90 8.66 15.96
N GLU A 195 1.94 8.16 16.62
CA GLU A 195 1.85 7.20 17.74
C GLU A 195 1.56 7.86 19.10
N GLY A 196 1.54 9.18 19.14
CA GLY A 196 1.51 10.00 20.35
C GLY A 196 2.84 9.96 21.13
N TRP A 197 2.98 10.94 22.03
CA TRP A 197 3.99 10.88 23.08
C TRP A 197 3.63 9.76 24.06
N CYS A 198 4.31 8.61 23.93
CA CYS A 198 4.13 7.52 24.88
C CYS A 198 4.83 7.88 26.19
N ARG A 199 4.08 8.38 27.19
CA ARG A 199 4.63 8.69 28.52
C ARG A 199 5.35 7.50 29.16
N LYS A 200 5.00 6.27 28.79
CA LYS A 200 5.64 5.04 29.28
C LYS A 200 6.97 4.71 28.56
N LYS A 201 7.21 5.24 27.37
CA LYS A 201 8.41 5.01 26.55
C LYS A 201 8.91 6.32 25.92
N LEU A 202 9.07 7.34 26.75
CA LEU A 202 9.43 8.69 26.33
C LEU A 202 10.76 8.72 25.55
N GLN A 203 11.80 8.08 26.08
CA GLN A 203 13.11 8.04 25.42
C GLN A 203 13.04 7.36 24.04
N GLN A 204 12.22 6.33 23.86
CA GLN A 204 12.01 5.71 22.56
C GLN A 204 11.41 6.70 21.54
N SER A 205 10.50 7.57 21.99
CA SER A 205 9.90 8.61 21.14
C SER A 205 10.92 9.69 20.76
N ILE A 206 11.82 10.04 21.69
CA ILE A 206 12.93 10.96 21.46
C ILE A 206 13.94 10.35 20.47
N ASN A 207 14.37 9.10 20.70
CA ASN A 207 15.30 8.37 19.83
C ASN A 207 14.74 8.22 18.41
N ARG A 208 13.43 8.08 18.27
CA ARG A 208 12.75 8.08 16.98
C ARG A 208 12.85 9.44 16.27
N GLY A 209 12.69 10.54 17.01
CA GLY A 209 12.90 11.89 16.48
C GLY A 209 14.36 12.13 16.07
N MET A 210 15.31 11.65 16.89
CA MET A 210 16.74 11.68 16.58
C MET A 210 17.05 10.87 15.31
N PHE A 211 16.50 9.66 15.19
CA PHE A 211 16.66 8.84 13.99
C PHE A 211 16.03 9.49 12.77
N TYR A 212 14.87 10.13 12.91
CA TYR A 212 14.24 10.85 11.80
C TYR A 212 15.16 11.94 11.25
N VAL A 213 15.82 12.71 12.12
CA VAL A 213 16.75 13.77 11.70
C VAL A 213 18.05 13.18 11.16
N TRP A 214 18.56 12.11 11.76
CA TRP A 214 19.81 11.47 11.34
C TRP A 214 19.70 10.70 10.03
N ALA A 215 18.55 10.09 9.73
CA ALA A 215 18.38 9.22 8.57
C ALA A 215 18.58 9.96 7.24
N GLU A 216 19.31 9.32 6.32
CA GLU A 216 19.49 9.76 4.94
C GLU A 216 18.18 9.58 4.18
N LYS A 217 17.35 10.63 4.23
CA LYS A 217 16.09 10.71 3.51
C LYS A 217 16.30 11.22 2.09
N LEU A 218 15.33 10.94 1.23
CA LEU A 218 15.22 11.59 -0.08
C LEU A 218 15.23 13.11 0.12
N GLY A 219 16.15 13.78 -0.56
CA GLY A 219 16.39 15.22 -0.42
C GLY A 219 17.44 15.61 0.64
N THR A 220 18.05 14.67 1.38
CA THR A 220 19.15 15.03 2.29
C THR A 220 20.31 15.64 1.51
N VAL A 221 20.74 16.84 1.88
CA VAL A 221 21.78 17.58 1.14
C VAL A 221 23.15 16.93 1.34
N ARG A 222 23.93 16.87 0.27
CA ARG A 222 25.33 16.41 0.29
C ARG A 222 26.28 17.59 0.03
N LEU A 223 27.35 17.64 0.79
CA LEU A 223 28.48 18.55 0.55
C LEU A 223 29.26 18.10 -0.70
N ALA A 224 30.07 18.99 -1.27
CA ALA A 224 30.87 18.69 -2.46
C ALA A 224 31.81 17.48 -2.28
N ALA A 225 32.28 17.22 -1.05
CA ALA A 225 33.09 16.06 -0.71
C ALA A 225 32.29 14.75 -0.53
N GLY A 226 30.98 14.75 -0.83
CA GLY A 226 30.08 13.59 -0.72
C GLY A 226 29.48 13.36 0.67
N GLY A 227 29.98 14.06 1.70
CA GLY A 227 29.47 13.99 3.08
C GLY A 227 28.02 14.49 3.20
N LEU A 228 27.20 13.79 3.97
CA LEU A 228 25.83 14.22 4.25
C LEU A 228 25.82 15.44 5.16
N CYS A 229 24.88 16.36 4.93
CA CYS A 229 24.54 17.42 5.89
C CYS A 229 23.71 16.83 7.03
N VAL A 230 24.34 15.96 7.81
CA VAL A 230 23.81 15.34 9.03
C VAL A 230 24.91 15.44 10.09
N ALA A 231 24.55 15.89 11.29
CA ALA A 231 25.47 15.98 12.41
C ALA A 231 24.73 15.75 13.73
N GLY A 232 25.46 15.43 14.79
CA GLY A 232 24.89 15.29 16.12
C GLY A 232 25.92 14.78 17.12
N ASN A 233 25.55 14.79 18.40
CA ASN A 233 26.32 14.12 19.45
C ASN A 233 25.64 12.82 19.94
N TYR A 234 24.53 12.43 19.31
CA TYR A 234 23.74 11.27 19.65
C TYR A 234 23.27 10.57 18.38
N GLU A 235 23.77 9.37 18.13
CA GLU A 235 23.62 8.67 16.85
C GLU A 235 23.16 7.21 17.02
N PRO A 236 22.74 6.52 15.96
CA PRO A 236 22.41 5.10 16.06
C PRO A 236 23.57 4.25 16.58
N CYS A 237 23.26 3.16 17.28
CA CYS A 237 24.22 2.26 17.93
C CYS A 237 25.19 1.53 16.99
N TRP A 238 24.96 1.56 15.68
CA TRP A 238 25.89 1.03 14.68
C TRP A 238 26.94 2.05 14.22
N THR A 239 26.90 3.29 14.72
CA THR A 239 27.89 4.32 14.45
C THR A 239 29.04 4.27 15.46
N LYS A 240 30.07 5.10 15.25
CA LYS A 240 31.21 5.25 16.18
C LYS A 240 31.01 6.39 17.19
N ALA A 241 29.80 6.96 17.29
CA ALA A 241 29.53 8.07 18.19
C ALA A 241 29.69 7.66 19.66
N ALA A 242 30.12 8.60 20.51
CA ALA A 242 30.32 8.35 21.93
C ALA A 242 29.00 8.07 22.68
N MET A 243 27.90 8.67 22.23
CA MET A 243 26.56 8.44 22.78
C MET A 243 25.67 7.88 21.68
N THR A 244 25.03 6.75 21.96
CA THR A 244 24.22 6.06 20.95
C THR A 244 22.84 5.62 21.42
N TYR A 245 21.95 5.35 20.45
CA TYR A 245 20.63 4.77 20.69
C TYR A 245 20.33 3.59 19.78
N GLN A 246 19.50 2.67 20.28
CA GLN A 246 18.93 1.60 19.48
C GLN A 246 17.86 2.16 18.52
N VAL A 247 17.93 1.73 17.26
CA VAL A 247 16.90 1.99 16.24
C VAL A 247 16.06 0.73 16.07
N LEU A 248 14.74 0.89 16.11
CA LEU A 248 13.81 -0.23 15.88
C LEU A 248 13.50 -0.34 14.40
N GLY A 249 13.34 -1.57 13.88
CA GLY A 249 13.12 -1.84 12.46
C GLY A 249 11.84 -1.18 11.92
N LYS A 250 10.86 -0.92 12.79
CA LYS A 250 9.63 -0.18 12.43
C LYS A 250 9.93 1.26 11.97
N TRP A 251 10.99 1.90 12.47
CA TRP A 251 11.27 3.32 12.16
C TRP A 251 11.67 3.54 10.70
N PRO A 252 12.73 2.88 10.17
CA PRO A 252 13.05 3.00 8.74
C PRO A 252 11.94 2.44 7.86
N GLU A 253 11.25 1.36 8.28
CA GLU A 253 10.09 0.84 7.55
C GLU A 253 8.98 1.90 7.40
N THR A 254 8.73 2.69 8.44
CA THR A 254 7.71 3.75 8.37
C THR A 254 8.15 4.89 7.44
N LEU A 255 9.43 5.28 7.48
CA LEU A 255 9.96 6.29 6.56
C LEU A 255 9.91 5.84 5.11
N TRP A 256 10.23 4.57 4.84
CA TRP A 256 10.12 3.96 3.51
C TRP A 256 8.66 3.92 3.02
N LYS A 257 7.72 3.47 3.87
CA LYS A 257 6.28 3.48 3.57
C LYS A 257 5.73 4.90 3.31
N GLN A 258 6.32 5.92 3.93
CA GLN A 258 6.01 7.32 3.69
C GLN A 258 6.75 7.92 2.47
N ARG A 259 7.46 7.11 1.68
CA ARG A 259 8.26 7.53 0.51
C ARG A 259 9.32 8.58 0.87
N LYS A 260 9.90 8.49 2.07
CA LYS A 260 11.00 9.37 2.54
C LYS A 260 12.37 8.72 2.43
N LEU A 261 12.43 7.40 2.25
CA LEU A 261 13.66 6.66 1.97
C LEU A 261 13.57 6.05 0.58
N SER A 262 14.72 5.94 -0.09
CA SER A 262 14.83 5.05 -1.24
C SER A 262 14.75 3.59 -0.79
N THR A 263 14.44 2.70 -1.73
CA THR A 263 14.37 1.25 -1.50
C THR A 263 15.73 0.70 -1.04
N GLU A 264 16.82 1.17 -1.64
CA GLU A 264 18.20 0.77 -1.31
C GLU A 264 18.57 1.22 0.11
N ARG A 265 18.28 2.49 0.44
CA ARG A 265 18.60 3.02 1.77
C ARG A 265 17.79 2.36 2.87
N TYR A 266 16.53 2.01 2.58
CA TYR A 266 15.73 1.22 3.50
C TYR A 266 16.31 -0.18 3.72
N GLU A 267 16.80 -0.83 2.66
CA GLU A 267 17.47 -2.14 2.77
C GLU A 267 18.73 -2.06 3.65
N ASP A 268 19.55 -1.03 3.49
CA ASP A 268 20.70 -0.81 4.37
C ASP A 268 20.27 -0.71 5.84
N TYR A 269 19.28 0.14 6.13
CA TYR A 269 18.77 0.32 7.49
C TYR A 269 18.10 -0.94 8.04
N LEU A 270 17.47 -1.75 7.20
CA LEU A 270 16.88 -3.01 7.61
C LEU A 270 17.94 -3.93 8.25
N TYR A 271 19.09 -4.10 7.61
CA TYR A 271 20.17 -4.93 8.15
C TYR A 271 20.89 -4.28 9.33
N LEU A 272 21.08 -2.95 9.30
CA LEU A 272 21.70 -2.23 10.42
C LEU A 272 20.87 -2.31 11.71
N THR A 273 19.54 -2.28 11.62
CA THR A 273 18.65 -2.35 12.79
C THR A 273 18.59 -3.73 13.45
N ARG A 274 18.85 -4.81 12.67
CA ARG A 274 18.78 -6.21 13.13
C ARG A 274 17.45 -6.60 13.79
N ASP A 275 16.37 -5.88 13.51
CA ASP A 275 15.05 -6.08 14.10
C ASP A 275 14.07 -6.61 13.04
N GLY A 276 13.61 -7.85 13.21
CA GLY A 276 12.61 -8.49 12.34
C GLY A 276 12.98 -8.56 10.86
N VAL A 277 14.28 -8.74 10.57
CA VAL A 277 14.88 -8.67 9.23
C VAL A 277 14.12 -9.55 8.23
N LEU A 278 13.90 -10.83 8.54
CA LEU A 278 13.26 -11.79 7.62
C LEU A 278 11.83 -11.40 7.22
N ALA A 279 11.03 -10.88 8.14
CA ALA A 279 9.66 -10.49 7.82
C ALA A 279 9.62 -9.21 6.96
N ARG A 280 10.45 -8.23 7.29
CA ARG A 280 10.54 -6.96 6.57
C ARG A 280 11.20 -7.09 5.20
N LYS A 281 12.20 -7.97 5.07
CA LYS A 281 12.85 -8.30 3.78
C LYS A 281 11.87 -8.93 2.81
N ARG A 282 11.02 -9.87 3.26
CA ARG A 282 9.94 -10.43 2.42
C ARG A 282 8.99 -9.35 1.89
N ASN A 283 8.62 -8.37 2.72
CA ASN A 283 7.78 -7.25 2.27
C ASN A 283 8.51 -6.36 1.25
N LEU A 284 9.80 -6.10 1.47
CA LEU A 284 10.65 -5.34 0.55
C LEU A 284 10.73 -6.04 -0.81
N ASP A 285 11.01 -7.34 -0.81
CA ASP A 285 11.17 -8.15 -2.00
C ASP A 285 9.88 -8.25 -2.80
N ALA A 286 8.74 -8.43 -2.13
CA ALA A 286 7.44 -8.44 -2.79
C ALA A 286 7.11 -7.09 -3.47
N VAL A 287 7.50 -5.96 -2.87
CA VAL A 287 7.32 -4.64 -3.50
C VAL A 287 8.27 -4.48 -4.68
N ARG A 288 9.53 -4.89 -4.53
CA ARG A 288 10.53 -4.83 -5.60
C ARG A 288 10.12 -5.67 -6.81
N GLU A 289 9.70 -6.92 -6.58
CA GLU A 289 9.20 -7.83 -7.62
C GLU A 289 7.98 -7.22 -8.34
N HIS A 290 7.07 -6.58 -7.60
CA HIS A 290 5.93 -5.90 -8.21
C HIS A 290 6.34 -4.70 -9.07
N GLU A 291 7.27 -3.87 -8.60
CA GLU A 291 7.80 -2.71 -9.34
C GLU A 291 8.58 -3.14 -10.59
N GLU A 292 9.40 -4.20 -10.49
CA GLU A 292 10.13 -4.80 -11.61
C GLU A 292 9.19 -5.41 -12.66
N ALA A 293 8.19 -6.18 -12.23
CA ALA A 293 7.18 -6.75 -13.13
C ALA A 293 6.36 -5.67 -13.85
N ALA A 294 6.03 -4.57 -13.16
CA ALA A 294 5.35 -3.43 -13.77
C ALA A 294 6.23 -2.72 -14.81
N ALA A 295 7.52 -2.55 -14.52
CA ALA A 295 8.47 -1.97 -15.46
C ALA A 295 8.66 -2.86 -16.70
N GLU A 296 8.79 -4.17 -16.52
CA GLU A 296 8.87 -5.15 -17.61
C GLU A 296 7.59 -5.11 -18.47
N HIS A 297 6.42 -5.08 -17.84
CA HIS A 297 5.14 -4.97 -18.55
C HIS A 297 5.06 -3.71 -19.42
N ALA A 298 5.51 -2.56 -18.90
CA ALA A 298 5.56 -1.32 -19.66
C ALA A 298 6.49 -1.42 -20.88
N VAL A 299 7.62 -2.12 -20.75
CA VAL A 299 8.53 -2.40 -21.88
C VAL A 299 7.87 -3.32 -22.91
N ILE A 300 7.17 -4.37 -22.48
CA ILE A 300 6.43 -5.28 -23.36
C ILE A 300 5.33 -4.52 -24.12
N GLU A 301 4.56 -3.68 -23.44
CA GLU A 301 3.53 -2.84 -24.06
C GLU A 301 4.11 -1.88 -25.09
N ALA A 302 5.20 -1.18 -24.75
CA ALA A 302 5.88 -0.27 -25.67
C ALA A 302 6.41 -1.00 -26.93
N ASN A 303 7.02 -2.17 -26.74
CA ASN A 303 7.49 -3.00 -27.85
C ASN A 303 6.34 -3.51 -28.71
N THR A 304 5.25 -3.97 -28.09
CA THR A 304 4.07 -4.46 -28.81
C THR A 304 3.45 -3.34 -29.65
N ALA A 305 3.29 -2.14 -29.08
CA ALA A 305 2.78 -0.97 -29.80
C ALA A 305 3.68 -0.61 -30.99
N ARG A 306 5.00 -0.58 -30.79
CA ARG A 306 5.99 -0.27 -31.84
C ARG A 306 6.00 -1.30 -32.97
N LEU A 307 5.89 -2.59 -32.65
CA LEU A 307 5.89 -3.65 -33.66
C LEU A 307 4.57 -3.68 -34.45
N ARG A 308 3.43 -3.53 -33.77
CA ARG A 308 2.11 -3.51 -34.41
C ARG A 308 1.85 -2.26 -35.24
N SER A 309 2.54 -1.15 -34.97
CA SER A 309 2.44 0.06 -35.77
C SER A 309 3.31 0.05 -37.03
N ASN A 310 4.22 -0.92 -37.19
CA ASN A 310 5.06 -1.03 -38.38
C ASN A 310 4.33 -1.83 -39.49
N PRO A 311 3.89 -1.20 -40.59
CA PRO A 311 3.14 -1.88 -41.66
C PRO A 311 3.96 -2.93 -42.44
N GLU A 312 5.30 -2.83 -42.40
CA GLU A 312 6.19 -3.82 -43.02
C GLU A 312 6.25 -5.12 -42.22
N LEU A 313 5.97 -5.06 -40.92
CA LEU A 313 6.04 -6.22 -40.01
C LEU A 313 4.66 -6.75 -39.63
N TYR A 314 3.65 -5.88 -39.55
CA TYR A 314 2.30 -6.23 -39.10
C TYR A 314 1.26 -5.65 -40.05
N GLN A 315 0.57 -6.54 -40.77
CA GLN A 315 -0.57 -6.17 -41.61
C GLN A 315 -1.87 -6.60 -40.92
N PRO A 316 -2.95 -5.81 -41.03
CA PRO A 316 -4.25 -6.21 -40.53
C PRO A 316 -4.68 -7.53 -41.18
N PHE A 317 -5.11 -8.48 -40.37
CA PHE A 317 -5.62 -9.74 -40.89
C PHE A 317 -7.00 -9.57 -41.53
N PRO A 318 -7.33 -10.36 -42.56
CA PRO A 318 -8.65 -10.33 -43.16
C PRO A 318 -9.73 -10.80 -42.18
N LEU A 319 -10.95 -10.31 -42.40
CA LEU A 319 -12.12 -10.79 -41.69
C LEU A 319 -12.49 -12.19 -42.20
N VAL A 320 -12.57 -13.15 -41.29
CA VAL A 320 -12.99 -14.53 -41.58
C VAL A 320 -14.44 -14.71 -41.12
N PRO A 321 -15.43 -14.83 -42.03
CA PRO A 321 -16.84 -14.89 -41.67
C PRO A 321 -17.19 -16.00 -40.68
N GLU A 322 -16.59 -17.17 -40.81
CA GLU A 322 -16.81 -18.33 -39.94
C GLU A 322 -16.35 -18.05 -38.51
N ALA A 323 -15.22 -17.35 -38.35
CA ALA A 323 -14.73 -16.92 -37.05
C ALA A 323 -15.66 -15.88 -36.42
N GLN A 324 -16.13 -14.91 -37.21
CA GLN A 324 -17.09 -13.89 -36.74
C GLN A 324 -18.44 -14.51 -36.36
N ALA A 325 -18.93 -15.47 -37.14
CA ALA A 325 -20.14 -16.21 -36.83
C ALA A 325 -19.99 -16.99 -35.53
N CYS A 326 -18.86 -17.68 -35.34
CA CYS A 326 -18.54 -18.40 -34.10
C CYS A 326 -18.55 -17.46 -32.89
N LEU A 327 -17.81 -16.35 -32.94
CA LEU A 327 -17.76 -15.36 -31.86
C LEU A 327 -19.11 -14.66 -31.65
N GLY A 328 -19.90 -14.49 -32.71
CA GLY A 328 -21.25 -13.95 -32.64
C GLY A 328 -22.19 -14.78 -31.75
N THR A 329 -22.00 -16.10 -31.70
CA THR A 329 -22.83 -16.99 -30.87
C THR A 329 -22.73 -16.70 -29.37
N PHE A 330 -21.64 -16.08 -28.91
CA PHE A 330 -21.42 -15.73 -27.50
C PHE A 330 -22.23 -14.50 -27.04
N LYS A 331 -22.93 -13.84 -27.97
CA LYS A 331 -23.89 -12.76 -27.66
C LYS A 331 -25.29 -13.28 -27.37
N GLU A 332 -25.55 -14.55 -27.63
CA GLU A 332 -26.83 -15.23 -27.43
C GLU A 332 -26.71 -16.21 -26.27
N ASP A 333 -27.78 -16.40 -25.50
CA ASP A 333 -27.79 -17.41 -24.45
C ASP A 333 -27.83 -18.81 -25.05
N ARG A 334 -26.84 -19.62 -24.70
CA ARG A 334 -26.74 -21.03 -25.11
C ARG A 334 -26.34 -21.90 -23.92
N LEU A 335 -26.77 -23.16 -23.96
CA LEU A 335 -26.34 -24.16 -22.96
C LEU A 335 -24.87 -24.54 -23.11
N ARG A 336 -24.34 -24.47 -24.34
CA ARG A 336 -22.94 -24.78 -24.69
C ARG A 336 -22.48 -23.86 -25.80
N TYR A 337 -21.22 -23.44 -25.73
CA TYR A 337 -20.59 -22.61 -26.76
C TYR A 337 -19.49 -23.39 -27.48
N PRO A 338 -19.30 -23.16 -28.79
CA PRO A 338 -18.28 -23.85 -29.56
C PRO A 338 -16.88 -23.31 -29.27
N LEU A 339 -15.88 -24.18 -29.40
CA LEU A 339 -14.47 -23.78 -29.48
C LEU A 339 -14.12 -23.31 -30.89
N LEU A 340 -13.32 -22.25 -31.02
CA LEU A 340 -12.73 -21.88 -32.30
C LEU A 340 -11.39 -22.60 -32.47
N VAL A 341 -11.33 -23.65 -33.28
CA VAL A 341 -10.12 -24.44 -33.52
C VAL A 341 -9.48 -24.00 -34.84
N VAL A 342 -8.22 -23.61 -34.80
CA VAL A 342 -7.49 -23.01 -35.91
C VAL A 342 -6.30 -23.90 -36.27
N LEU A 343 -6.43 -24.63 -37.36
CA LEU A 343 -5.43 -25.55 -37.88
C LEU A 343 -4.57 -24.86 -38.96
N GLY A 344 -3.28 -24.75 -38.72
CA GLY A 344 -2.34 -24.14 -39.67
C GLY A 344 -0.98 -24.83 -39.70
N ALA A 345 -0.18 -24.54 -40.72
CA ALA A 345 1.24 -24.91 -40.66
C ALA A 345 2.00 -23.96 -39.71
N SER A 346 3.19 -24.37 -39.27
CA SER A 346 4.09 -23.47 -38.54
C SER A 346 4.41 -22.21 -39.35
N GLN A 347 4.67 -21.10 -38.66
CA GLN A 347 5.04 -19.81 -39.25
C GLN A 347 3.99 -19.18 -40.19
N THR A 348 2.74 -19.64 -40.15
CA THR A 348 1.67 -19.06 -40.98
C THR A 348 1.09 -17.76 -40.42
N GLY A 349 1.33 -17.44 -39.13
CA GLY A 349 0.73 -16.29 -38.45
C GLY A 349 -0.55 -16.61 -37.66
N LYS A 350 -0.95 -17.89 -37.56
CA LYS A 350 -2.20 -18.34 -36.91
C LYS A 350 -2.42 -17.78 -35.51
N THR A 351 -1.37 -17.74 -34.70
CA THR A 351 -1.42 -17.25 -33.32
C THR A 351 -1.70 -15.74 -33.27
N GLU A 352 -1.03 -14.97 -34.11
CA GLU A 352 -1.24 -13.52 -34.18
C GLU A 352 -2.60 -13.16 -34.76
N TRP A 353 -3.10 -13.96 -35.72
CA TRP A 353 -4.47 -13.81 -36.20
C TRP A 353 -5.49 -14.07 -35.09
N VAL A 354 -5.39 -15.19 -34.36
CA VAL A 354 -6.29 -15.48 -33.25
C VAL A 354 -6.26 -14.39 -32.18
N LYS A 355 -5.07 -13.86 -31.85
CA LYS A 355 -4.94 -12.72 -30.94
C LYS A 355 -5.69 -11.48 -31.42
N SER A 356 -5.72 -11.23 -32.73
CA SER A 356 -6.42 -10.08 -33.30
C SER A 356 -7.96 -10.14 -33.17
N LEU A 357 -8.51 -11.34 -32.92
CA LEU A 357 -9.95 -11.53 -32.72
C LEU A 357 -10.44 -10.98 -31.37
N PHE A 358 -9.52 -10.74 -30.44
CA PHE A 358 -9.81 -10.33 -29.06
C PHE A 358 -9.12 -9.01 -28.73
N ARG A 359 -9.72 -8.21 -27.84
CA ARG A 359 -9.14 -6.97 -27.33
C ARG A 359 -8.11 -7.24 -26.24
N LYS A 360 -8.39 -8.17 -25.33
CA LYS A 360 -7.52 -8.50 -24.19
C LYS A 360 -7.66 -9.99 -23.81
N PRO A 361 -7.28 -10.92 -24.69
CA PRO A 361 -7.39 -12.34 -24.39
C PRO A 361 -6.39 -12.76 -23.31
N LEU A 362 -6.71 -13.81 -22.55
CA LEU A 362 -5.70 -14.54 -21.79
C LEU A 362 -5.06 -15.59 -22.70
N GLU A 363 -3.78 -15.41 -23.05
CA GLU A 363 -3.01 -16.39 -23.80
C GLU A 363 -2.38 -17.43 -22.85
N LEU A 364 -2.68 -18.69 -23.11
CA LEU A 364 -2.19 -19.83 -22.34
C LEU A 364 -1.33 -20.72 -23.22
N LYS A 365 -0.06 -20.87 -22.82
CA LYS A 365 0.88 -21.74 -23.52
C LYS A 365 0.67 -23.20 -23.16
N VAL A 366 0.02 -23.99 -24.03
CA VAL A 366 -0.30 -25.41 -23.77
C VAL A 366 0.85 -26.33 -24.17
N GLY A 367 1.32 -26.26 -25.42
CA GLY A 367 2.37 -27.17 -25.90
C GLY A 367 1.94 -28.63 -25.78
N SER A 368 2.70 -29.42 -25.03
CA SER A 368 2.45 -30.85 -24.77
C SER A 368 1.94 -31.13 -23.35
N LEU A 369 1.41 -30.11 -22.66
CA LEU A 369 0.87 -30.27 -21.30
C LEU A 369 -0.38 -31.15 -21.31
N GLN A 370 -0.54 -31.96 -20.26
CA GLN A 370 -1.76 -32.75 -19.99
C GLN A 370 -2.72 -32.01 -19.04
N VAL A 371 -2.24 -30.98 -18.36
CA VAL A 371 -3.02 -30.14 -17.44
C VAL A 371 -3.04 -28.69 -17.92
N PHE A 372 -4.04 -27.93 -17.49
CA PHE A 372 -4.13 -26.52 -17.84
C PHE A 372 -2.92 -25.73 -17.33
N PRO A 373 -2.39 -24.78 -18.12
CA PRO A 373 -1.27 -23.95 -17.70
C PRO A 373 -1.57 -23.16 -16.42
N GLU A 374 -0.56 -22.97 -15.57
CA GLU A 374 -0.71 -22.23 -14.31
C GLU A 374 -1.18 -20.79 -14.52
N ALA A 375 -0.81 -20.19 -15.65
CA ALA A 375 -1.28 -18.87 -16.07
C ALA A 375 -2.82 -18.75 -16.09
N MET A 376 -3.58 -19.84 -16.16
CA MET A 376 -5.04 -19.82 -16.03
C MET A 376 -5.52 -19.22 -14.69
N ARG A 377 -4.66 -19.20 -13.65
CA ARG A 377 -4.94 -18.51 -12.38
C ARG A 377 -5.16 -17.00 -12.57
N SER A 378 -4.53 -16.37 -13.55
CA SER A 378 -4.67 -14.93 -13.81
C SER A 378 -5.95 -14.56 -14.58
N PHE A 379 -6.71 -15.55 -15.07
CA PHE A 379 -7.97 -15.28 -15.76
C PHE A 379 -8.96 -14.50 -14.88
N ASP A 380 -9.34 -13.31 -15.35
CA ASP A 380 -10.42 -12.50 -14.79
C ASP A 380 -11.37 -12.09 -15.92
N ARG A 381 -12.64 -12.51 -15.81
CA ARG A 381 -13.72 -12.18 -16.76
C ARG A 381 -14.03 -10.69 -16.90
N ARG A 382 -13.58 -9.85 -15.95
CA ARG A 382 -13.72 -8.39 -16.02
C ARG A 382 -12.63 -7.74 -16.87
N VAL A 383 -11.52 -8.46 -17.08
CA VAL A 383 -10.35 -7.97 -17.79
C VAL A 383 -10.22 -8.64 -19.15
N HIS A 384 -10.46 -9.95 -19.22
CA HIS A 384 -10.26 -10.75 -20.41
C HIS A 384 -11.57 -11.02 -21.15
N ASP A 385 -11.53 -10.87 -22.46
CA ASP A 385 -12.67 -11.08 -23.38
C ASP A 385 -12.61 -12.41 -24.14
N GLY A 386 -11.60 -13.22 -23.87
CA GLY A 386 -11.46 -14.57 -24.40
C GLY A 386 -10.24 -15.29 -23.82
N ILE A 387 -10.10 -16.57 -24.16
CA ILE A 387 -8.95 -17.40 -23.83
C ILE A 387 -8.36 -17.93 -25.14
N ILE A 388 -7.03 -17.88 -25.25
CA ILE A 388 -6.29 -18.46 -26.36
C ILE A 388 -5.45 -19.61 -25.83
N LEU A 389 -5.66 -20.82 -26.37
CA LEU A 389 -4.85 -21.99 -26.10
C LEU A 389 -3.83 -22.15 -27.24
N ASP A 390 -2.57 -21.83 -26.99
CA ASP A 390 -1.52 -21.79 -28.00
C ASP A 390 -0.27 -22.56 -27.57
N ASP A 391 0.45 -23.28 -28.41
CA ASP A 391 0.02 -24.09 -29.54
C ASP A 391 -0.30 -25.49 -28.96
N VAL A 392 -1.53 -25.99 -29.14
CA VAL A 392 -1.91 -27.33 -28.62
C VAL A 392 -1.28 -28.41 -29.51
N ARG A 393 -0.34 -29.17 -28.95
CA ARG A 393 0.42 -30.21 -29.69
C ARG A 393 -0.17 -31.62 -29.59
N ASP A 394 -1.21 -31.79 -28.79
CA ASP A 394 -1.97 -33.04 -28.69
C ASP A 394 -3.46 -32.73 -28.48
N ILE A 395 -4.33 -33.16 -29.41
CA ILE A 395 -5.78 -32.92 -29.32
C ILE A 395 -6.41 -33.64 -28.13
N ALA A 396 -5.78 -34.70 -27.61
CA ALA A 396 -6.26 -35.41 -26.42
C ALA A 396 -6.45 -34.45 -25.22
N PHE A 397 -5.63 -33.39 -25.12
CA PHE A 397 -5.79 -32.34 -24.13
C PHE A 397 -7.18 -31.69 -24.17
N LEU A 398 -7.73 -31.43 -25.35
CA LEU A 398 -9.05 -30.81 -25.48
C LEU A 398 -10.15 -31.77 -25.01
N SER A 399 -10.10 -33.03 -25.43
CA SER A 399 -11.09 -34.04 -25.05
C SER A 399 -11.07 -34.35 -23.55
N GLU A 400 -9.89 -34.51 -22.96
CA GLU A 400 -9.72 -34.80 -21.54
C GLU A 400 -10.17 -33.63 -20.65
N GLN A 401 -10.15 -32.41 -21.20
CA GLN A 401 -10.53 -31.20 -20.48
C GLN A 401 -11.85 -30.60 -20.96
N GLN A 402 -12.71 -31.37 -21.66
CA GLN A 402 -13.95 -30.87 -22.28
C GLN A 402 -14.86 -30.11 -21.29
N ASP A 403 -14.97 -30.61 -20.05
CA ASP A 403 -15.80 -30.01 -19.00
C ASP A 403 -15.32 -28.60 -18.63
N LYS A 404 -14.00 -28.37 -18.74
CA LYS A 404 -13.40 -27.07 -18.49
C LYS A 404 -13.59 -26.12 -19.66
N MET A 405 -13.56 -26.64 -20.88
CA MET A 405 -13.68 -25.88 -22.12
C MET A 405 -15.10 -25.39 -22.38
N GLN A 406 -16.13 -26.21 -22.10
CA GLN A 406 -17.53 -25.81 -22.35
C GLN A 406 -18.09 -24.88 -21.27
N GLY A 407 -17.46 -24.86 -20.08
CA GLY A 407 -17.97 -24.15 -18.92
C GLY A 407 -19.35 -24.67 -18.45
N LYS A 408 -19.83 -24.13 -17.33
CA LYS A 408 -21.18 -24.40 -16.82
C LYS A 408 -21.83 -23.08 -16.43
N TYR A 409 -23.10 -22.89 -16.79
CA TYR A 409 -23.82 -21.64 -16.50
C TYR A 409 -24.08 -21.47 -14.99
N ASP A 410 -24.17 -22.57 -14.27
CA ASP A 410 -24.55 -22.66 -12.86
C ASP A 410 -23.39 -22.98 -11.91
N ALA A 411 -22.20 -23.26 -12.41
CA ALA A 411 -21.07 -23.72 -11.59
C ALA A 411 -19.71 -23.17 -12.03
N ARG A 412 -18.79 -23.06 -11.07
CA ARG A 412 -17.38 -22.80 -11.34
C ARG A 412 -16.69 -24.11 -11.74
N VAL A 413 -15.83 -24.03 -12.74
CA VAL A 413 -14.98 -25.12 -13.19
C VAL A 413 -13.72 -25.16 -12.34
N GLU A 414 -13.39 -26.31 -11.78
CA GLU A 414 -12.16 -26.54 -11.04
C GLU A 414 -10.99 -26.87 -11.99
N PHE A 415 -9.83 -26.24 -11.79
CA PHE A 415 -8.67 -26.38 -12.68
C PHE A 415 -7.54 -27.23 -12.10
N ALA A 416 -7.29 -27.08 -10.80
CA ALA A 416 -6.33 -27.89 -10.05
C ALA A 416 -6.79 -28.00 -8.61
N THR A 417 -6.52 -29.16 -7.99
CA THR A 417 -6.76 -29.46 -6.57
C THR A 417 -5.66 -30.36 -6.05
N THR A 418 -5.10 -30.03 -4.89
CA THR A 418 -4.17 -30.92 -4.18
C THR A 418 -4.92 -31.92 -3.32
N PRO A 419 -4.34 -33.11 -3.03
CA PRO A 419 -4.87 -34.00 -2.00
C PRO A 419 -5.10 -33.23 -0.69
N GLY A 420 -6.34 -33.19 -0.21
CA GLY A 420 -6.76 -32.40 0.96
C GLY A 420 -7.38 -31.02 0.67
N GLY A 421 -7.51 -30.60 -0.60
CA GLY A 421 -8.30 -29.43 -1.00
C GLY A 421 -7.70 -28.05 -0.67
N THR A 422 -6.51 -27.99 -0.07
CA THR A 422 -5.88 -26.75 0.38
C THR A 422 -5.38 -25.85 -0.75
N CYS A 423 -5.01 -26.43 -1.90
CA CYS A 423 -4.59 -25.68 -3.09
C CYS A 423 -5.50 -25.99 -4.28
N ALA A 424 -6.80 -25.69 -4.13
CA ALA A 424 -7.76 -25.74 -5.23
C ALA A 424 -7.99 -24.35 -5.84
N TYR A 425 -8.17 -24.25 -7.17
CA TYR A 425 -8.71 -23.04 -7.77
C TYR A 425 -9.73 -23.33 -8.85
N SER A 426 -10.75 -22.47 -8.92
CA SER A 426 -11.86 -22.60 -9.86
C SER A 426 -12.16 -21.28 -10.57
N LYS A 427 -12.69 -21.36 -11.79
CA LYS A 427 -13.05 -20.21 -12.63
C LYS A 427 -14.46 -20.39 -13.20
N TYR A 428 -15.16 -19.27 -13.37
CA TYR A 428 -16.47 -19.27 -14.04
C TYR A 428 -16.25 -18.94 -15.51
N LEU A 429 -16.52 -19.91 -16.39
CA LEU A 429 -16.20 -19.86 -17.83
C LEU A 429 -17.42 -19.90 -18.76
N PHE A 430 -18.62 -19.74 -18.21
CA PHE A 430 -19.82 -19.64 -19.04
C PHE A 430 -19.73 -18.44 -19.98
N ALA A 431 -20.05 -18.67 -21.26
CA ALA A 431 -19.99 -17.67 -22.33
C ALA A 431 -18.63 -16.98 -22.48
N VAL A 432 -17.53 -17.66 -22.14
CA VAL A 432 -16.16 -17.18 -22.42
C VAL A 432 -15.69 -17.79 -23.73
N PRO A 433 -15.39 -16.99 -24.78
CA PRO A 433 -14.86 -17.53 -26.02
C PRO A 433 -13.48 -18.15 -25.82
N ILE A 434 -13.28 -19.34 -26.37
CA ILE A 434 -12.00 -20.05 -26.34
C ILE A 434 -11.58 -20.33 -27.77
N ALA A 435 -10.41 -19.82 -28.15
CA ALA A 435 -9.76 -20.11 -29.41
C ALA A 435 -8.53 -21.00 -29.18
N VAL A 436 -8.32 -21.96 -30.07
CA VAL A 436 -7.27 -22.97 -29.97
C VAL A 436 -6.47 -22.96 -31.25
N THR A 437 -5.16 -22.80 -31.14
CA THR A 437 -4.25 -22.93 -32.29
C THR A 437 -3.61 -24.32 -32.27
N ILE A 438 -3.64 -24.99 -33.43
CA ILE A 438 -3.04 -26.31 -33.62
C ILE A 438 -2.25 -26.35 -34.92
N ASN A 439 -1.23 -27.21 -34.94
CA ASN A 439 -0.37 -27.42 -36.10
C ASN A 439 -0.80 -28.67 -36.88
N LYS A 440 -0.43 -28.75 -38.16
CA LYS A 440 -0.63 -29.97 -38.97
C LYS A 440 0.08 -31.21 -38.40
N SER A 441 1.11 -31.00 -37.57
CA SER A 441 1.84 -32.06 -36.87
C SER A 441 1.31 -32.36 -35.46
N THR A 442 0.19 -31.76 -35.05
CA THR A 442 -0.44 -32.00 -33.74
C THR A 442 -0.88 -33.48 -33.64
N ARG A 443 -0.61 -34.12 -32.50
CA ARG A 443 -0.98 -35.52 -32.25
C ARG A 443 -2.50 -35.67 -32.09
N ASN A 444 -3.00 -36.85 -32.42
CA ASN A 444 -4.43 -37.20 -32.33
C ASN A 444 -5.33 -36.25 -33.15
N LEU A 445 -4.83 -35.72 -34.27
CA LEU A 445 -5.58 -34.79 -35.12
C LEU A 445 -6.87 -35.42 -35.67
N ASP A 446 -6.88 -36.74 -35.87
CA ASP A 446 -8.02 -37.53 -36.29
C ASP A 446 -9.20 -37.46 -35.30
N PHE A 447 -8.95 -37.10 -34.03
CA PHE A 447 -10.04 -36.83 -33.06
C PHE A 447 -10.94 -35.71 -33.54
N LEU A 448 -10.45 -34.85 -34.43
CA LEU A 448 -11.30 -33.88 -35.04
C LEU A 448 -12.46 -34.57 -35.80
N ASP A 449 -12.22 -35.67 -36.49
CA ASP A 449 -13.26 -36.32 -37.29
C ASP A 449 -13.93 -37.50 -36.56
N THR A 450 -13.23 -38.11 -35.61
CA THR A 450 -13.65 -39.38 -34.99
C THR A 450 -14.21 -39.24 -33.58
N HIS A 451 -13.72 -38.29 -32.77
CA HIS A 451 -14.06 -38.22 -31.35
C HIS A 451 -15.47 -37.66 -31.14
N ASP A 452 -16.26 -38.33 -30.29
CA ASP A 452 -17.68 -38.03 -30.07
C ASP A 452 -17.96 -36.55 -29.82
N TRP A 453 -17.31 -35.96 -28.82
CA TRP A 453 -17.50 -34.54 -28.51
C TRP A 453 -16.94 -33.58 -29.57
N LEU A 454 -15.67 -33.76 -29.97
CA LEU A 454 -14.98 -32.82 -30.85
C LEU A 454 -15.60 -32.81 -32.25
N LYS A 455 -15.99 -33.94 -32.83
CA LYS A 455 -16.50 -34.01 -34.23
C LYS A 455 -17.76 -33.18 -34.48
N HIS A 456 -18.50 -32.83 -33.43
CA HIS A 456 -19.76 -32.11 -33.56
C HIS A 456 -19.54 -30.60 -33.82
N PRO A 457 -20.12 -30.05 -34.91
CA PRO A 457 -20.02 -28.61 -35.23
C PRO A 457 -20.63 -27.68 -34.18
N SER A 458 -21.49 -28.20 -33.29
CA SER A 458 -22.03 -27.44 -32.16
C SER A 458 -21.02 -27.22 -31.03
N ASN A 459 -19.99 -28.07 -30.94
CA ASN A 459 -18.96 -28.03 -29.90
C ASN A 459 -17.67 -27.35 -30.40
N ARG A 460 -17.47 -27.25 -31.72
CA ARG A 460 -16.35 -26.53 -32.30
C ARG A 460 -16.65 -25.98 -33.69
N VAL A 461 -15.89 -24.95 -34.05
CA VAL A 461 -15.71 -24.47 -35.42
C VAL A 461 -14.25 -24.69 -35.80
N LEU A 462 -14.01 -25.48 -36.85
CA LEU A 462 -12.66 -25.79 -37.35
C LEU A 462 -12.33 -24.90 -38.55
N LEU A 463 -11.22 -24.18 -38.48
CA LEU A 463 -10.71 -23.31 -39.55
C LEU A 463 -9.33 -23.77 -40.03
N ASN A 464 -9.17 -23.93 -41.33
CA ASN A 464 -7.88 -24.23 -41.97
C ASN A 464 -7.20 -22.92 -42.39
N PHE A 465 -6.19 -22.52 -41.62
CA PHE A 465 -5.58 -21.19 -41.68
C PHE A 465 -4.77 -20.84 -42.96
N PRO A 466 -4.18 -21.78 -43.72
CA PRO A 466 -3.52 -21.45 -45.00
C PRO A 466 -4.49 -21.20 -46.16
N ASP A 467 -5.66 -21.85 -46.15
CA ASP A 467 -6.63 -21.79 -47.26
C ASP A 467 -7.39 -20.45 -47.28
N ILE A 468 -7.43 -19.75 -46.15
CA ILE A 468 -8.15 -18.48 -45.96
C ILE A 468 -7.30 -17.27 -46.40
N LEU A 469 -5.97 -17.39 -46.43
CA LEU A 469 -5.07 -16.33 -46.91
C LEU A 469 -4.69 -16.50 -48.39
N GLY A 470 -4.89 -17.69 -48.97
CA GLY A 470 -4.60 -18.00 -50.38
C GLY A 470 -5.72 -17.66 -51.38
N GLN A 471 -6.79 -16.99 -50.94
CA GLN A 471 -7.88 -16.48 -51.79
C GLN A 471 -7.79 -14.95 -52.02
N LEU A 472 -6.60 -14.36 -51.82
CA LEU A 472 -6.28 -12.98 -52.18
C LEU A 472 -5.53 -12.91 -53.51
#